data_AF-A0A9P6E5E4-F1
#
_entry.id   AF-A0A9P6E5E4-F1
#
_cell.length_a   1.000
_cell.length_b   1.000
_cell.length_c   1.000
_cell.angle_alpha   90.00
_cell.angle_beta   90.00
_cell.angle_gamma   90.00
#
_symmetry.space_group_name_H-M   'P 1'
#
loop_
_entity.id
_entity.type
_entity.pdbx_description
1 polymer ?
#
loop_
_entity_poly.entity_id
_entity_poly.type
_entity_poly.pdbx_seq_one_letter_code
_entity_poly.pdbx_strand_id
1 'polypeptide(L)'
;MFSTRLLPLIISALGVLAAPRLHQGDRVNPFNSSTFASYRTSADQVPMTSPSILVYSGCSPVNNQILDDVRAQFVLLSRGAKKWYDAITAPGVDPAVQRDAQKMHAFWFGNFVGDPKWLRWNNILITQVYKNAVQGWNDNYNANPTPANPTASPLNFDCEPIRPGGCEADFFAYTAGGDHLVHICPHFFDAPPVNWNVLVSQEERMAAGTMAHEITHSRYLIGVFDVGGIEQPWTTDRNVGYGWDNCRNAAKTDPLNAMLNADNYKFYFQRSFYQYCQCSPYEGTRDTAPAASEKRQICGAFWAAVPKGSKCTIL
;
A
#
# COMPACT_ATOMS: atom_id res chain seq x y z
N MET A 1 49.05 60.34 -1.93
CA MET A 1 49.35 59.44 -0.79
C MET A 1 48.25 58.39 -0.74
N PHE A 2 48.58 57.10 -0.70
CA PHE A 2 47.59 56.02 -0.70
C PHE A 2 47.07 55.75 0.73
N SER A 3 45.76 55.60 0.88
CA SER A 3 45.11 55.24 2.15
C SER A 3 44.44 53.87 2.00
N THR A 4 45.12 52.83 2.44
CA THR A 4 44.58 51.46 2.50
C THR A 4 43.52 51.36 3.60
N ARG A 5 42.26 51.10 3.22
CA ARG A 5 41.20 50.73 4.17
C ARG A 5 41.17 49.23 4.35
N LEU A 6 41.52 48.77 5.54
CA LEU A 6 41.32 47.38 5.97
C LEU A 6 39.82 47.13 6.22
N LEU A 7 39.30 46.03 5.68
CA LEU A 7 38.00 45.48 6.07
C LEU A 7 38.17 44.54 7.28
N PRO A 8 37.27 44.56 8.27
CA PRO A 8 37.28 43.59 9.36
C PRO A 8 36.81 42.21 8.86
N LEU A 9 37.54 41.16 9.21
CA LEU A 9 37.16 39.78 8.92
C LEU A 9 36.11 39.31 9.94
N ILE A 10 34.87 39.10 9.51
CA ILE A 10 33.81 38.54 10.38
C ILE A 10 33.95 37.02 10.40
N ILE A 11 34.47 36.48 11.50
CA ILE A 11 34.54 35.04 11.74
C ILE A 11 33.22 34.60 12.40
N SER A 12 32.30 34.07 11.59
CA SER A 12 31.05 33.48 12.08
C SER A 12 31.34 32.18 12.84
N ALA A 13 31.03 32.14 14.13
CA ALA A 13 31.19 30.94 14.94
C ALA A 13 30.19 29.85 14.53
N LEU A 14 30.70 28.68 14.14
CA LEU A 14 29.89 27.50 13.88
C LEU A 14 29.39 26.90 15.20
N GLY A 15 28.19 27.31 15.62
CA GLY A 15 27.47 26.68 16.72
C GLY A 15 27.04 25.27 16.34
N VAL A 16 27.70 24.25 16.91
CA VAL A 16 27.31 22.84 16.75
C VAL A 16 25.99 22.61 17.50
N LEU A 17 24.88 22.65 16.77
CA LEU A 17 23.57 22.26 17.29
C LEU A 17 23.56 20.75 17.55
N ALA A 18 23.67 20.36 18.82
CA ALA A 18 23.46 18.98 19.24
C ALA A 18 22.01 18.57 18.92
N ALA A 19 21.85 17.48 18.17
CA ALA A 19 20.53 16.93 17.88
C ALA A 19 19.80 16.54 19.18
N PRO A 20 18.49 16.80 19.30
CA PRO A 20 17.74 16.48 20.51
C PRO A 20 17.73 14.96 20.71
N ARG A 21 18.18 14.50 21.89
CA ARG A 21 17.95 13.12 22.33
C ARG A 21 16.45 12.90 22.47
N LEU A 22 15.85 12.16 21.55
CA LEU A 22 14.50 11.63 21.72
C LEU A 22 14.51 10.71 22.94
N HIS A 23 13.84 11.13 24.02
CA HIS A 23 13.65 10.30 25.19
C HIS A 23 12.79 9.09 24.81
N GLN A 24 13.29 7.90 25.12
CA GLN A 24 12.59 6.62 24.96
C GLN A 24 11.55 6.45 26.08
N GLY A 25 10.61 7.39 26.17
CA GLY A 25 9.42 7.27 27.01
C GLY A 25 8.46 6.24 26.45
N ASP A 26 7.57 5.72 27.30
CA ASP A 26 6.70 4.59 27.00
C ASP A 26 5.87 4.83 25.72
N ARG A 27 6.23 4.13 24.64
CA ARG A 27 5.51 4.19 23.36
C ARG A 27 4.13 3.56 23.53
N VAL A 28 3.12 4.40 23.75
CA VAL A 28 1.70 3.99 23.68
C VAL A 28 1.44 3.44 22.28
N ASN A 29 1.28 2.13 22.19
CA ASN A 29 1.08 1.42 20.93
C ASN A 29 -0.18 1.95 20.22
N PRO A 30 -0.08 2.51 18.99
CA PRO A 30 -1.24 3.04 18.26
C PRO A 30 -2.25 1.95 17.85
N PHE A 31 -1.86 0.67 17.90
CA PHE A 31 -2.71 -0.49 17.65
C PHE A 31 -3.58 -0.83 18.89
N ASN A 32 -4.41 0.14 19.33
CA ASN A 32 -5.32 -0.06 20.47
C ASN A 32 -6.49 -1.01 20.12
N SER A 33 -6.45 -2.21 20.73
CA SER A 33 -7.36 -3.34 20.60
C SER A 33 -8.86 -3.06 20.34
N SER A 34 -9.45 -2.02 20.94
CA SER A 34 -10.91 -1.78 20.89
C SER A 34 -11.46 -1.60 19.47
N THR A 35 -10.70 -0.94 18.60
CA THR A 35 -11.10 -0.76 17.18
C THR A 35 -10.86 -2.04 16.38
N PHE A 36 -9.81 -2.79 16.72
CA PHE A 36 -9.32 -3.96 15.98
C PHE A 36 -10.21 -5.20 16.15
N ALA A 37 -10.88 -5.34 17.30
CA ALA A 37 -11.89 -6.37 17.52
C ALA A 37 -12.98 -6.35 16.41
N SER A 38 -13.40 -5.17 15.96
CA SER A 38 -14.37 -5.04 14.87
C SER A 38 -13.83 -5.54 13.52
N TYR A 39 -12.57 -5.22 13.20
CA TYR A 39 -11.91 -5.65 11.98
C TYR A 39 -11.78 -7.18 11.90
N ARG A 40 -11.38 -7.84 12.99
CA ARG A 40 -11.31 -9.32 13.04
C ARG A 40 -12.66 -9.95 12.72
N THR A 41 -13.74 -9.55 13.41
CA THR A 41 -15.09 -10.10 13.14
C THR A 41 -15.62 -9.89 11.72
N SER A 42 -15.08 -8.91 10.97
CA SER A 42 -15.40 -8.72 9.54
C SER A 42 -14.55 -9.60 8.61
N ALA A 43 -13.31 -9.91 8.99
CA ALA A 43 -12.43 -10.85 8.30
C ALA A 43 -12.83 -12.31 8.57
N ASP A 44 -13.33 -12.63 9.77
CA ASP A 44 -13.75 -13.97 10.20
C ASP A 44 -14.94 -14.55 9.39
N GLN A 45 -15.64 -13.72 8.61
CA GLN A 45 -16.64 -14.18 7.64
C GLN A 45 -16.02 -14.71 6.32
N VAL A 46 -14.72 -14.53 6.12
CA VAL A 46 -13.93 -15.32 5.18
C VAL A 46 -13.47 -16.57 5.95
N PRO A 47 -13.83 -17.79 5.54
CA PRO A 47 -13.48 -18.99 6.32
C PRO A 47 -11.95 -19.22 6.33
N MET A 48 -11.28 -18.77 7.39
CA MET A 48 -9.88 -19.11 7.68
C MET A 48 -9.80 -20.53 8.25
N THR A 49 -10.23 -21.52 7.47
CA THR A 49 -10.42 -22.92 7.89
C THR A 49 -9.13 -23.74 8.04
N SER A 50 -7.98 -23.11 7.83
CA SER A 50 -6.66 -23.66 8.15
C SER A 50 -5.86 -22.61 8.94
N PRO A 51 -5.12 -22.98 9.99
CA PRO A 51 -4.13 -22.10 10.59
C PRO A 51 -2.99 -21.90 9.59
N SER A 52 -2.99 -20.76 8.90
CA SER A 52 -1.91 -20.34 8.01
C SER A 52 -0.61 -20.21 8.82
N ILE A 53 0.36 -21.12 8.64
CA ILE A 53 1.68 -20.95 9.23
C ILE A 53 2.40 -19.83 8.49
N LEU A 54 2.28 -18.62 9.05
CA LEU A 54 3.07 -17.47 8.65
C LEU A 54 4.51 -17.69 9.10
N VAL A 55 5.45 -17.64 8.15
CA VAL A 55 6.87 -17.60 8.48
C VAL A 55 7.22 -16.14 8.80
N TYR A 56 6.88 -15.75 10.04
CA TYR A 56 7.44 -14.57 10.69
C TYR A 56 8.85 -14.92 11.17
N SER A 57 9.86 -14.52 10.41
CA SER A 57 11.27 -14.62 10.79
C SER A 57 11.73 -13.35 11.52
N GLY A 58 12.71 -13.45 12.41
CA GLY A 58 13.28 -12.33 13.19
C GLY A 58 12.34 -11.63 14.19
N CYS A 59 11.02 -11.78 14.04
CA CYS A 59 10.01 -10.97 14.70
C CYS A 59 9.75 -11.37 16.16
N SER A 60 9.48 -10.36 17.00
CA SER A 60 8.97 -10.57 18.37
C SER A 60 7.49 -11.03 18.33
N PRO A 61 6.98 -11.70 19.39
CA PRO A 61 5.55 -12.05 19.48
C PRO A 61 4.61 -10.84 19.39
N VAL A 62 5.05 -9.65 19.82
CA VAL A 62 4.29 -8.39 19.68
C VAL A 62 4.31 -7.91 18.23
N ASN A 63 5.45 -8.02 17.54
CA ASN A 63 5.59 -7.65 16.13
C ASN A 63 4.76 -8.57 15.24
N ASN A 64 4.74 -9.89 15.51
CA ASN A 64 3.85 -10.84 14.84
C ASN A 64 2.39 -10.39 14.96
N GLN A 65 1.95 -10.04 16.17
CA GLN A 65 0.56 -9.65 16.37
C GLN A 65 0.20 -8.34 15.66
N ILE A 66 1.12 -7.38 15.59
CA ILE A 66 0.94 -6.16 14.79
C ILE A 66 0.89 -6.50 13.29
N LEU A 67 1.74 -7.41 12.80
CA LEU A 67 1.76 -7.82 11.40
C LEU A 67 0.47 -8.56 10.99
N ASP A 68 -0.11 -9.40 11.86
CA ASP A 68 -1.45 -9.99 11.65
C ASP A 68 -2.51 -8.90 11.42
N ASP A 69 -2.55 -7.89 12.29
CA ASP A 69 -3.55 -6.83 12.28
C ASP A 69 -3.35 -5.85 11.10
N VAL A 70 -2.11 -5.51 10.75
CA VAL A 70 -1.79 -4.74 9.53
C VAL A 70 -2.18 -5.54 8.29
N ARG A 71 -1.86 -6.84 8.24
CA ARG A 71 -2.29 -7.73 7.15
C ARG A 71 -3.80 -7.77 7.02
N ALA A 72 -4.55 -7.87 8.14
CA ALA A 72 -6.01 -7.92 8.10
C ALA A 72 -6.59 -6.64 7.47
N GLN A 73 -5.98 -5.49 7.73
CA GLN A 73 -6.31 -4.23 7.06
C GLN A 73 -5.90 -4.23 5.58
N PHE A 74 -4.73 -4.76 5.23
CA PHE A 74 -4.23 -4.87 3.86
C PHE A 74 -5.11 -5.77 2.97
N VAL A 75 -5.74 -6.81 3.52
CA VAL A 75 -6.79 -7.60 2.84
C VAL A 75 -7.97 -6.72 2.41
N LEU A 76 -8.48 -5.88 3.32
CA LEU A 76 -9.61 -4.99 3.06
C LEU A 76 -9.23 -3.87 2.09
N LEU A 77 -8.05 -3.28 2.28
CA LEU A 77 -7.45 -2.27 1.40
C LEU A 77 -7.39 -2.79 -0.05
N SER A 78 -6.82 -3.98 -0.22
CA SER A 78 -6.67 -4.63 -1.51
C SER A 78 -7.99 -4.99 -2.16
N ARG A 79 -8.98 -5.46 -1.38
CA ARG A 79 -10.34 -5.73 -1.88
C ARG A 79 -11.02 -4.46 -2.40
N GLY A 80 -11.00 -3.37 -1.65
CA GLY A 80 -11.58 -2.09 -2.09
C GLY A 80 -10.86 -1.51 -3.30
N ALA A 81 -9.53 -1.54 -3.31
CA ALA A 81 -8.72 -1.09 -4.45
C ALA A 81 -9.01 -1.89 -5.72
N LYS A 82 -9.05 -3.23 -5.64
CA LYS A 82 -9.35 -4.10 -6.78
C LYS A 82 -10.77 -3.87 -7.32
N LYS A 83 -11.77 -3.71 -6.47
CA LYS A 83 -13.16 -3.39 -6.88
C LYS A 83 -13.28 -2.03 -7.57
N TRP A 84 -12.47 -1.05 -7.16
CA TRP A 84 -12.40 0.25 -7.82
C TRP A 84 -11.65 0.18 -9.16
N TYR A 85 -10.61 -0.66 -9.26
CA TYR A 85 -9.93 -0.94 -10.54
C TYR A 85 -10.85 -1.63 -11.55
N ASP A 86 -11.58 -2.66 -11.13
CA ASP A 86 -12.49 -3.40 -12.01
C ASP A 86 -13.62 -2.52 -12.56
N ALA A 87 -14.01 -1.48 -11.81
CA ALA A 87 -14.99 -0.48 -12.27
C ALA A 87 -14.53 0.35 -13.49
N ILE A 88 -13.25 0.33 -13.87
CA ILE A 88 -12.72 1.02 -15.06
C ILE A 88 -13.28 0.40 -16.35
N THR A 89 -13.47 -0.92 -16.38
CA THR A 89 -13.81 -1.70 -17.59
C THR A 89 -14.98 -2.68 -17.45
N ALA A 90 -15.44 -2.98 -16.24
CA ALA A 90 -16.51 -3.95 -16.03
C ALA A 90 -17.85 -3.50 -16.67
N PRO A 91 -18.52 -4.36 -17.45
CA PRO A 91 -19.80 -4.02 -18.08
C PRO A 91 -20.92 -3.87 -17.03
N GLY A 92 -21.82 -2.92 -17.26
CA GLY A 92 -22.97 -2.67 -16.37
C GLY A 92 -22.65 -1.83 -15.13
N VAL A 93 -21.41 -1.39 -14.94
CA VAL A 93 -21.05 -0.38 -13.92
C VAL A 93 -21.67 0.97 -14.29
N ASP A 94 -22.10 1.73 -13.29
CA ASP A 94 -22.64 3.08 -13.48
C ASP A 94 -21.63 3.99 -14.22
N PRO A 95 -22.03 4.73 -15.28
CA PRO A 95 -21.11 5.56 -16.06
C PRO A 95 -20.41 6.68 -15.29
N ALA A 96 -20.92 7.17 -14.15
CA ALA A 96 -20.16 8.09 -13.30
C ALA A 96 -19.08 7.32 -12.52
N VAL A 97 -19.45 6.23 -11.85
CA VAL A 97 -18.50 5.35 -11.13
C VAL A 97 -17.36 4.89 -12.05
N GLN A 98 -17.65 4.52 -13.29
CA GLN A 98 -16.64 4.15 -14.29
C GLN A 98 -15.69 5.32 -14.64
N ARG A 99 -16.23 6.51 -14.93
CA ARG A 99 -15.42 7.72 -15.20
C ARG A 99 -14.56 8.11 -14.01
N ASP A 100 -15.05 7.93 -12.79
CA ASP A 100 -14.36 8.33 -11.57
C ASP A 100 -13.31 7.30 -11.13
N ALA A 101 -13.51 6.02 -11.47
CA ALA A 101 -12.47 5.00 -11.45
C ALA A 101 -11.35 5.30 -12.47
N GLN A 102 -11.71 5.69 -13.70
CA GLN A 102 -10.77 6.13 -14.74
C GLN A 102 -9.97 7.37 -14.32
N LYS A 103 -10.60 8.36 -13.66
CA LYS A 103 -9.89 9.52 -13.06
C LYS A 103 -8.89 9.09 -11.99
N MET A 104 -9.30 8.26 -11.02
CA MET A 104 -8.41 7.79 -9.96
C MET A 104 -7.21 7.02 -10.53
N HIS A 105 -7.42 6.21 -11.57
CA HIS A 105 -6.33 5.57 -12.30
C HIS A 105 -5.40 6.60 -12.96
N ALA A 106 -5.95 7.56 -13.71
CA ALA A 106 -5.17 8.58 -14.40
C ALA A 106 -4.44 9.54 -13.45
N PHE A 107 -4.96 9.74 -12.23
CA PHE A 107 -4.34 10.55 -11.17
C PHE A 107 -3.06 9.90 -10.62
N TRP A 108 -2.99 8.55 -10.60
CA TRP A 108 -1.84 7.80 -10.08
C TRP A 108 -0.93 7.21 -11.15
N PHE A 109 -1.41 6.98 -12.38
CA PHE A 109 -0.65 6.31 -13.44
C PHE A 109 -0.64 7.08 -14.76
N GLY A 110 -1.27 8.25 -14.83
CA GLY A 110 -1.44 9.01 -16.07
C GLY A 110 -2.50 8.42 -17.02
N ASN A 111 -2.80 9.18 -18.09
CA ASN A 111 -3.92 8.87 -18.97
C ASN A 111 -3.62 7.78 -20.02
N PHE A 112 -3.50 6.53 -19.56
CA PHE A 112 -3.31 5.36 -20.40
C PHE A 112 -4.61 4.63 -20.80
N VAL A 113 -5.78 5.25 -20.61
CA VAL A 113 -7.09 4.60 -20.90
C VAL A 113 -7.23 4.21 -22.39
N GLY A 114 -6.44 4.83 -23.29
CA GLY A 114 -6.35 4.47 -24.71
C GLY A 114 -5.25 3.47 -25.09
N ASP A 115 -4.39 3.00 -24.17
CA ASP A 115 -3.32 2.03 -24.46
C ASP A 115 -3.56 0.69 -23.72
N PRO A 116 -4.01 -0.36 -24.43
CA PRO A 116 -4.24 -1.69 -23.85
C PRO A 116 -2.99 -2.34 -23.22
N LYS A 117 -1.76 -1.97 -23.62
CA LYS A 117 -0.52 -2.50 -23.04
C LYS A 117 -0.38 -2.07 -21.59
N TRP A 118 -0.57 -0.79 -21.32
CA TRP A 118 -0.41 -0.21 -20.00
C TRP A 118 -1.60 -0.49 -19.08
N LEU A 119 -2.82 -0.54 -19.61
CA LEU A 119 -3.98 -1.01 -18.84
C LEU A 119 -3.86 -2.50 -18.46
N ARG A 120 -3.23 -3.33 -19.33
CA ARG A 120 -2.90 -4.73 -18.99
C ARG A 120 -1.85 -4.83 -17.89
N TRP A 121 -0.85 -3.94 -17.87
CA TRP A 121 0.19 -3.87 -16.85
C TRP A 121 -0.37 -3.56 -15.46
N ASN A 122 -1.11 -2.46 -15.32
CA ASN A 122 -1.73 -2.10 -14.05
C ASN A 122 -2.71 -3.18 -13.57
N ASN A 123 -3.44 -3.81 -14.49
CA ASN A 123 -4.30 -4.95 -14.16
C ASN A 123 -3.50 -6.13 -13.59
N ILE A 124 -2.32 -6.43 -14.13
CA ILE A 124 -1.44 -7.49 -13.60
C ILE A 124 -0.97 -7.13 -12.19
N LEU A 125 -0.34 -5.99 -11.98
CA LEU A 125 0.20 -5.61 -10.67
C LEU A 125 -0.90 -5.50 -9.60
N ILE A 126 -2.00 -4.79 -9.89
CA ILE A 126 -3.12 -4.62 -8.95
C ILE A 126 -3.82 -5.97 -8.67
N THR A 127 -3.93 -6.86 -9.66
CA THR A 127 -4.45 -8.23 -9.43
C THR A 127 -3.50 -9.06 -8.57
N GLN A 128 -2.18 -8.98 -8.78
CA GLN A 128 -1.23 -9.83 -8.06
C GLN A 128 -1.02 -9.33 -6.63
N VAL A 129 -0.98 -8.02 -6.37
CA VAL A 129 -1.03 -7.47 -5.00
C VAL A 129 -2.31 -7.92 -4.28
N TYR A 130 -3.48 -7.83 -4.94
CA TYR A 130 -4.74 -8.36 -4.43
C TYR A 130 -4.68 -9.87 -4.13
N LYS A 131 -4.04 -10.66 -4.99
CA LYS A 131 -3.89 -12.11 -4.78
C LYS A 131 -2.97 -12.46 -3.63
N ASN A 132 -1.86 -11.75 -3.45
CA ASN A 132 -0.98 -11.94 -2.28
C ASN A 132 -1.73 -11.63 -0.98
N ALA A 133 -2.51 -10.55 -0.96
CA ALA A 133 -3.40 -10.22 0.17
C ALA A 133 -4.48 -11.29 0.42
N VAL A 134 -5.20 -11.74 -0.61
CA VAL A 134 -6.48 -12.49 -0.43
C VAL A 134 -6.38 -14.00 -0.69
N GLN A 135 -5.56 -14.43 -1.66
CA GLN A 135 -5.46 -15.83 -2.09
C GLN A 135 -4.24 -16.53 -1.46
N GLY A 136 -3.05 -15.93 -1.58
CA GLY A 136 -1.81 -16.49 -1.01
C GLY A 136 -1.95 -16.82 0.48
N TRP A 137 -2.62 -15.96 1.25
CA TRP A 137 -2.97 -16.21 2.65
C TRP A 137 -3.59 -17.58 2.95
N ASN A 138 -4.42 -18.11 2.03
CA ASN A 138 -5.12 -19.38 2.20
C ASN A 138 -4.42 -20.54 1.47
N ASP A 139 -3.84 -20.27 0.30
CA ASP A 139 -3.35 -21.30 -0.62
C ASP A 139 -1.91 -21.76 -0.32
N ASN A 140 -1.10 -20.92 0.35
CA ASN A 140 0.35 -21.09 0.48
C ASN A 140 0.84 -22.21 1.43
N TYR A 141 -0.04 -23.05 2.01
CA TYR A 141 0.41 -24.12 2.93
C TYR A 141 0.72 -25.47 2.25
N ASN A 142 0.09 -25.78 1.12
CA ASN A 142 0.16 -27.12 0.51
C ASN A 142 0.78 -27.16 -0.90
N ALA A 143 0.99 -26.00 -1.53
CA ALA A 143 1.63 -25.91 -2.83
C ALA A 143 3.16 -25.87 -2.68
N ASN A 144 3.82 -27.03 -2.64
CA ASN A 144 5.25 -27.09 -2.96
C ASN A 144 5.47 -26.40 -4.32
N PRO A 145 6.43 -25.47 -4.47
CA PRO A 145 6.68 -24.79 -5.73
C PRO A 145 7.11 -25.81 -6.80
N THR A 146 6.19 -26.16 -7.68
CA THR A 146 6.46 -27.11 -8.76
C THR A 146 7.07 -26.39 -9.97
N PRO A 147 7.81 -27.08 -10.85
CA PRO A 147 8.26 -26.49 -12.12
C PRO A 147 7.13 -25.95 -13.01
N ALA A 148 5.89 -26.40 -12.80
CA ALA A 148 4.69 -25.93 -13.49
C ALA A 148 3.99 -24.74 -12.78
N ASN A 149 4.31 -24.47 -11.51
CA ASN A 149 3.79 -23.35 -10.74
C ASN A 149 4.83 -22.87 -9.70
N PRO A 150 5.93 -22.22 -10.13
CA PRO A 150 7.01 -21.77 -9.23
C PRO A 150 6.68 -20.50 -8.45
N THR A 151 5.46 -19.94 -8.61
CA THR A 151 5.03 -18.66 -8.02
C THR A 151 4.15 -18.82 -6.77
N ALA A 152 3.84 -20.06 -6.36
CA ALA A 152 3.18 -20.35 -5.09
C ALA A 152 4.14 -20.27 -3.89
N SER A 153 4.93 -19.20 -3.80
CA SER A 153 5.81 -18.96 -2.66
C SER A 153 5.06 -18.16 -1.58
N PRO A 154 5.14 -18.53 -0.29
CA PRO A 154 4.50 -17.78 0.77
C PRO A 154 5.01 -16.34 0.87
N LEU A 155 4.08 -15.40 1.01
CA LEU A 155 4.36 -14.01 1.43
C LEU A 155 4.91 -14.05 2.86
N ASN A 156 6.24 -14.12 2.96
CA ASN A 156 6.98 -14.19 4.20
C ASN A 156 7.37 -12.79 4.67
N PHE A 157 7.55 -12.63 5.99
CA PHE A 157 7.99 -11.38 6.60
C PHE A 157 9.18 -11.67 7.53
N ASP A 158 10.28 -10.95 7.35
CA ASP A 158 11.47 -11.04 8.20
C ASP A 158 11.68 -9.72 8.93
N CYS A 159 11.56 -9.69 10.26
CA CYS A 159 11.80 -8.47 11.03
C CYS A 159 13.30 -8.26 11.25
N GLU A 160 13.87 -7.28 10.58
CA GLU A 160 15.30 -6.98 10.69
C GLU A 160 15.63 -5.87 11.71
N PRO A 161 16.79 -5.95 12.39
CA PRO A 161 17.35 -4.83 13.13
C PRO A 161 17.92 -3.77 12.18
N ILE A 162 18.06 -2.52 12.64
CA ILE A 162 18.69 -1.47 11.84
C ILE A 162 20.15 -1.82 11.55
N ARG A 163 20.52 -1.88 10.27
CA ARG A 163 21.89 -2.16 9.78
C ARG A 163 22.13 -1.53 8.39
N PRO A 164 23.36 -1.05 8.09
CA PRO A 164 23.68 -0.52 6.76
C PRO A 164 23.45 -1.58 5.66
N GLY A 165 22.82 -1.18 4.55
CA GLY A 165 22.53 -2.10 3.44
C GLY A 165 21.44 -3.16 3.73
N GLY A 166 20.66 -2.96 4.79
CA GLY A 166 19.41 -3.67 5.07
C GLY A 166 18.37 -2.65 5.53
N CYS A 167 17.77 -2.86 6.70
CA CYS A 167 16.91 -1.84 7.30
C CYS A 167 17.70 -0.61 7.75
N GLU A 168 17.55 0.50 7.05
CA GLU A 168 18.10 1.80 7.46
C GLU A 168 17.14 2.53 8.42
N ALA A 169 17.57 3.65 9.00
CA ALA A 169 16.94 4.20 10.21
C ALA A 169 15.54 4.81 10.00
N ASP A 170 15.20 5.17 8.77
CA ASP A 170 13.94 5.76 8.30
C ASP A 170 13.14 4.80 7.40
N PHE A 171 13.68 3.63 7.06
CA PHE A 171 13.00 2.63 6.24
C PHE A 171 11.84 2.00 7.02
N PHE A 172 10.70 1.85 6.36
CA PHE A 172 9.56 1.10 6.88
C PHE A 172 9.70 -0.39 6.58
N ALA A 173 10.04 -0.73 5.35
CA ALA A 173 10.34 -2.08 4.90
C ALA A 173 11.32 -1.99 3.71
N TYR A 174 11.73 -3.13 3.19
CA TYR A 174 12.27 -3.24 1.84
C TYR A 174 12.08 -4.65 1.27
N THR A 175 12.12 -4.75 -0.06
CA THR A 175 11.97 -5.99 -0.81
C THR A 175 12.93 -5.96 -1.99
N ALA A 176 13.96 -6.82 -2.00
CA ALA A 176 14.80 -6.93 -3.19
C ALA A 176 14.00 -7.61 -4.31
N GLY A 177 14.15 -7.15 -5.56
CA GLY A 177 13.29 -7.61 -6.66
C GLY A 177 13.42 -9.09 -7.03
N GLY A 178 14.44 -9.78 -6.51
CA GLY A 178 14.65 -11.22 -6.63
C GLY A 178 14.13 -12.06 -5.45
N ASP A 179 13.59 -11.45 -4.39
CA ASP A 179 13.13 -12.16 -3.20
C ASP A 179 11.63 -12.45 -3.21
N HIS A 180 11.21 -13.35 -2.33
CA HIS A 180 9.82 -13.76 -2.11
C HIS A 180 9.32 -13.35 -0.70
N LEU A 181 10.05 -12.48 -0.03
CA LEU A 181 9.82 -12.05 1.34
C LEU A 181 9.94 -10.53 1.45
N VAL A 182 9.25 -9.94 2.41
CA VAL A 182 9.32 -8.51 2.73
C VAL A 182 10.08 -8.34 4.03
N HIS A 183 11.19 -7.60 4.00
CA HIS A 183 11.95 -7.27 5.21
C HIS A 183 11.24 -6.13 5.93
N ILE A 184 10.87 -6.33 7.19
CA ILE A 184 10.11 -5.37 8.00
C ILE A 184 11.07 -4.66 8.96
N CYS A 185 11.19 -3.35 8.80
CA CYS A 185 12.12 -2.53 9.58
C CYS A 185 11.47 -1.97 10.84
N PRO A 186 12.25 -1.54 11.86
CA PRO A 186 11.67 -1.12 13.13
C PRO A 186 10.72 0.08 13.04
N HIS A 187 10.87 0.96 12.04
CA HIS A 187 9.95 2.08 11.84
C HIS A 187 8.56 1.65 11.34
N PHE A 188 8.42 0.44 10.78
CA PHE A 188 7.12 -0.15 10.42
C PHE A 188 6.14 -0.21 11.59
N PHE A 189 6.64 -0.42 12.81
CA PHE A 189 5.79 -0.59 14.00
C PHE A 189 5.32 0.75 14.60
N ASP A 190 5.88 1.87 14.12
CA ASP A 190 5.38 3.22 14.39
C ASP A 190 4.35 3.69 13.34
N ALA A 191 4.14 2.92 12.28
CA ALA A 191 3.20 3.23 11.21
C ALA A 191 1.74 3.20 11.69
N PRO A 192 0.90 4.18 11.30
CA PRO A 192 -0.49 4.20 11.72
C PRO A 192 -1.34 3.15 10.97
N PRO A 193 -2.34 2.54 11.63
CA PRO A 193 -3.26 1.58 11.02
C PRO A 193 -4.27 2.25 10.09
N VAL A 194 -4.84 1.48 9.16
CA VAL A 194 -5.94 1.88 8.27
C VAL A 194 -7.16 2.30 9.10
N ASN A 195 -7.52 3.58 9.03
CA ASN A 195 -8.76 4.12 9.58
C ASN A 195 -9.20 5.37 8.80
N TRP A 196 -10.41 5.88 9.09
CA TRP A 196 -10.99 7.04 8.40
C TRP A 196 -10.08 8.28 8.42
N ASN A 197 -9.55 8.65 9.60
CA ASN A 197 -8.76 9.87 9.74
C ASN A 197 -7.45 9.78 8.95
N VAL A 198 -6.74 8.66 9.06
CA VAL A 198 -5.46 8.40 8.35
C VAL A 198 -5.65 8.39 6.83
N LEU A 199 -6.75 7.84 6.34
CA LEU A 199 -7.08 7.84 4.91
C LEU A 199 -7.54 9.21 4.39
N VAL A 200 -8.23 10.01 5.21
CA VAL A 200 -8.59 11.41 4.88
C VAL A 200 -7.37 12.32 4.89
N SER A 201 -6.47 12.18 5.88
CA SER A 201 -5.26 12.99 6.03
C SER A 201 -4.16 12.66 5.04
N GLN A 202 -4.37 11.68 4.15
CA GLN A 202 -3.40 11.25 3.13
C GLN A 202 -2.06 10.81 3.75
N GLU A 203 -2.12 10.17 4.93
CA GLU A 203 -0.92 9.77 5.68
C GLU A 203 -0.12 8.70 4.94
N GLU A 204 1.07 9.11 4.50
CA GLU A 204 1.91 8.33 3.60
C GLU A 204 2.51 7.09 4.25
N ARG A 205 2.67 7.09 5.58
CA ARG A 205 3.42 6.08 6.34
C ARG A 205 2.56 4.89 6.79
N MET A 206 1.32 4.78 6.31
CA MET A 206 0.37 3.74 6.70
C MET A 206 0.87 2.32 6.36
N ALA A 207 0.96 1.45 7.37
CA ALA A 207 1.59 0.12 7.28
C ALA A 207 1.03 -0.79 6.16
N ALA A 208 -0.30 -0.83 6.01
CA ALA A 208 -0.97 -1.60 4.96
C ALA A 208 -0.77 -1.02 3.55
N GLY A 209 -0.45 0.28 3.46
CA GLY A 209 0.01 0.91 2.22
C GLY A 209 1.44 0.50 1.88
N THR A 210 2.33 0.44 2.89
CA THR A 210 3.69 -0.09 2.70
C THR A 210 3.66 -1.54 2.23
N MET A 211 2.80 -2.42 2.77
CA MET A 211 2.63 -3.78 2.21
C MET A 211 2.26 -3.78 0.71
N ALA A 212 1.49 -2.81 0.22
CA ALA A 212 1.16 -2.69 -1.20
C ALA A 212 2.35 -2.23 -2.06
N HIS A 213 3.22 -1.37 -1.52
CA HIS A 213 4.47 -0.90 -2.13
C HIS A 213 5.49 -2.05 -2.24
N GLU A 214 5.75 -2.74 -1.13
CA GLU A 214 6.74 -3.82 -1.05
C GLU A 214 6.45 -4.98 -2.02
N ILE A 215 5.20 -5.42 -2.08
CA ILE A 215 4.78 -6.54 -2.92
C ILE A 215 4.95 -6.23 -4.41
N THR A 216 4.90 -4.96 -4.86
CA THR A 216 5.13 -4.64 -6.27
C THR A 216 6.61 -4.68 -6.69
N HIS A 217 7.58 -4.62 -5.76
CA HIS A 217 9.00 -4.78 -6.07
C HIS A 217 9.42 -6.23 -6.37
N SER A 218 8.79 -7.21 -5.70
CA SER A 218 9.17 -8.61 -5.85
C SER A 218 8.67 -9.21 -7.18
N ARG A 219 9.59 -9.63 -8.05
CA ARG A 219 9.28 -10.41 -9.26
C ARG A 219 8.55 -11.73 -8.95
N TYR A 220 8.81 -12.33 -7.78
CA TYR A 220 8.21 -13.60 -7.38
C TYR A 220 6.79 -13.43 -6.85
N LEU A 221 6.54 -12.43 -5.98
CA LEU A 221 5.20 -12.17 -5.43
C LEU A 221 4.26 -11.65 -6.51
N ILE A 222 4.71 -10.81 -7.45
CA ILE A 222 3.91 -10.45 -8.62
C ILE A 222 3.75 -11.62 -9.61
N GLY A 223 4.50 -12.71 -9.44
CA GLY A 223 4.33 -13.98 -10.17
C GLY A 223 4.41 -13.89 -11.69
N VAL A 224 5.07 -12.88 -12.25
CA VAL A 224 5.11 -12.61 -13.69
C VAL A 224 6.55 -12.30 -14.11
N PHE A 225 6.98 -12.94 -15.20
CA PHE A 225 8.38 -12.93 -15.65
C PHE A 225 8.57 -12.30 -17.03
N ASP A 226 7.48 -12.14 -17.81
CA ASP A 226 7.35 -11.42 -19.08
C ASP A 226 5.90 -10.93 -19.24
N VAL A 227 5.69 -9.72 -19.79
CA VAL A 227 4.38 -9.17 -20.17
C VAL A 227 4.35 -8.82 -21.67
N GLY A 228 4.76 -9.78 -22.52
CA GLY A 228 4.73 -9.64 -23.97
C GLY A 228 5.81 -8.69 -24.49
N GLY A 229 7.07 -8.94 -24.11
CA GLY A 229 8.21 -8.10 -24.45
C GLY A 229 8.37 -6.91 -23.51
N ILE A 230 8.04 -7.08 -22.23
CA ILE A 230 8.39 -6.12 -21.17
C ILE A 230 9.10 -6.88 -20.05
N GLU A 231 10.37 -6.55 -19.85
CA GLU A 231 11.35 -7.38 -19.12
C GLU A 231 11.27 -7.24 -17.59
N GLN A 232 10.69 -6.14 -17.08
CA GLN A 232 10.67 -5.80 -15.66
C GLN A 232 9.25 -5.51 -15.14
N PRO A 233 8.38 -6.53 -14.99
CA PRO A 233 7.01 -6.38 -14.46
C PRO A 233 6.88 -5.85 -13.02
N TRP A 234 7.99 -5.68 -12.30
CA TRP A 234 8.04 -5.16 -10.93
C TRP A 234 8.39 -3.66 -10.88
N THR A 235 8.14 -3.03 -9.72
CA THR A 235 8.39 -1.61 -9.48
C THR A 235 9.78 -1.31 -8.92
N THR A 236 10.19 -0.05 -9.02
CA THR A 236 11.40 0.54 -8.41
C THR A 236 11.11 1.98 -8.01
N ASP A 237 11.75 2.49 -6.96
CA ASP A 237 11.56 3.88 -6.47
C ASP A 237 12.37 4.91 -7.27
N ARG A 238 13.02 4.45 -8.35
CA ARG A 238 13.90 5.25 -9.20
C ARG A 238 13.07 6.25 -10.01
N ASN A 239 13.68 7.39 -10.29
CA ASN A 239 13.16 8.47 -11.16
C ASN A 239 11.92 9.22 -10.64
N VAL A 240 11.04 8.61 -9.85
CA VAL A 240 9.88 9.27 -9.22
C VAL A 240 10.20 9.74 -7.81
N GLY A 241 10.76 8.88 -6.96
CA GLY A 241 10.93 9.14 -5.53
C GLY A 241 9.64 9.02 -4.73
N TYR A 242 9.78 9.05 -3.40
CA TYR A 242 8.68 8.79 -2.45
C TYR A 242 7.72 9.98 -2.29
N GLY A 243 6.52 9.70 -1.80
CA GLY A 243 5.56 10.72 -1.34
C GLY A 243 4.56 11.19 -2.39
N TRP A 244 3.45 11.76 -1.91
CA TRP A 244 2.23 12.03 -2.67
C TRP A 244 2.48 12.94 -3.87
N ASP A 245 3.19 14.05 -3.67
CA ASP A 245 3.40 15.06 -4.71
C ASP A 245 4.34 14.60 -5.82
N ASN A 246 5.38 13.85 -5.49
CA ASN A 246 6.28 13.25 -6.47
C ASN A 246 5.54 12.23 -7.35
N CYS A 247 4.76 11.35 -6.73
CA CYS A 247 3.94 10.36 -7.43
C CYS A 247 2.88 11.00 -8.34
N ARG A 248 2.19 12.05 -7.87
CA ARG A 248 1.21 12.84 -8.65
C ARG A 248 1.86 13.68 -9.75
N ASN A 249 3.12 14.07 -9.59
CA ASN A 249 3.88 14.79 -10.61
C ASN A 249 4.31 13.84 -11.72
N ALA A 250 4.92 12.70 -11.37
CA ALA A 250 5.27 11.66 -12.34
C ALA A 250 4.05 11.20 -13.15
N ALA A 251 2.89 10.95 -12.52
CA ALA A 251 1.66 10.59 -13.22
C ALA A 251 1.19 11.62 -14.28
N LYS A 252 1.72 12.85 -14.26
CA LYS A 252 1.47 13.90 -15.25
C LYS A 252 2.61 14.10 -16.24
N THR A 253 3.87 14.04 -15.78
CA THR A 253 5.06 14.39 -16.57
C THR A 253 5.76 13.18 -17.19
N ASP A 254 5.76 12.05 -16.48
CA ASP A 254 6.29 10.76 -16.95
C ASP A 254 5.41 9.61 -16.43
N PRO A 255 4.26 9.37 -17.10
CA PRO A 255 3.35 8.29 -16.75
C PRO A 255 3.98 6.89 -16.75
N LEU A 256 5.05 6.67 -17.54
CA LEU A 256 5.77 5.40 -17.57
C LEU A 256 6.54 5.17 -16.26
N ASN A 257 7.34 6.15 -15.81
CA ASN A 257 8.01 6.05 -14.51
C ASN A 257 6.98 5.99 -13.36
N ALA A 258 5.82 6.66 -13.46
CA ALA A 258 4.74 6.53 -12.48
C ALA A 258 4.17 5.10 -12.39
N MET A 259 4.06 4.39 -13.51
CA MET A 259 3.65 2.97 -13.54
C MET A 259 4.74 1.99 -13.10
N LEU A 260 5.99 2.44 -13.04
CA LEU A 260 7.13 1.67 -12.52
C LEU A 260 7.45 2.00 -11.07
N ASN A 261 6.76 2.95 -10.42
CA ASN A 261 7.02 3.36 -9.04
C ASN A 261 6.09 2.67 -8.03
N ALA A 262 6.66 2.15 -6.93
CA ALA A 262 5.91 1.40 -5.91
C ALA A 262 4.96 2.28 -5.09
N ASP A 263 5.40 3.50 -4.76
CA ASP A 263 4.58 4.47 -4.02
C ASP A 263 3.31 4.88 -4.78
N ASN A 264 3.34 4.91 -6.13
CA ASN A 264 2.15 5.14 -6.94
C ASN A 264 1.08 4.03 -6.75
N TYR A 265 1.48 2.76 -6.57
CA TYR A 265 0.53 1.68 -6.26
C TYR A 265 0.02 1.77 -4.82
N LYS A 266 0.88 2.02 -3.83
CA LYS A 266 0.49 2.29 -2.43
C LYS A 266 -0.56 3.39 -2.33
N PHE A 267 -0.33 4.55 -2.95
CA PHE A 267 -1.30 5.65 -2.94
C PHE A 267 -2.55 5.34 -3.76
N TYR A 268 -2.42 4.63 -4.89
CA TYR A 268 -3.59 4.12 -5.61
C TYR A 268 -4.45 3.20 -4.72
N PHE A 269 -3.85 2.25 -3.99
CA PHE A 269 -4.58 1.32 -3.11
C PHE A 269 -5.28 2.07 -1.96
N GLN A 270 -4.55 2.96 -1.26
CA GLN A 270 -5.12 3.85 -0.24
C GLN A 270 -6.33 4.64 -0.75
N ARG A 271 -6.17 5.38 -1.86
CA ARG A 271 -7.20 6.29 -2.37
C ARG A 271 -8.34 5.57 -3.08
N SER A 272 -8.09 4.41 -3.68
CA SER A 272 -9.12 3.57 -4.29
C SER A 272 -9.98 2.83 -3.27
N PHE A 273 -9.38 2.32 -2.17
CA PHE A 273 -10.16 1.82 -1.02
C PHE A 273 -11.02 2.93 -0.40
N TYR A 274 -10.44 4.12 -0.20
CA TYR A 274 -11.17 5.30 0.28
C TYR A 274 -12.37 5.64 -0.63
N GLN A 275 -12.18 5.70 -1.96
CA GLN A 275 -13.26 5.98 -2.91
C GLN A 275 -14.30 4.85 -2.98
N TYR A 276 -13.88 3.59 -2.95
CA TYR A 276 -14.81 2.47 -2.90
C TYR A 276 -15.72 2.60 -1.68
N CYS A 277 -15.16 2.82 -0.49
CA CYS A 277 -15.92 2.91 0.75
C CYS A 277 -16.74 4.20 0.89
N GLN A 278 -16.18 5.39 0.59
CA GLN A 278 -16.89 6.68 0.68
C GLN A 278 -17.84 6.91 -0.51
N CYS A 279 -17.31 6.87 -1.73
CA CYS A 279 -17.94 7.47 -2.90
C CYS A 279 -18.91 6.56 -3.64
N SER A 280 -18.69 5.25 -3.64
CA SER A 280 -19.46 4.36 -4.53
C SER A 280 -20.91 4.16 -4.09
N PRO A 281 -21.94 4.54 -4.90
CA PRO A 281 -23.31 4.09 -4.73
C PRO A 281 -23.46 2.65 -5.27
N TYR A 282 -22.68 1.70 -4.74
CA TYR A 282 -22.81 0.27 -5.05
C TYR A 282 -24.10 -0.36 -4.46
N GLU A 283 -25.01 0.47 -3.91
CA GLU A 283 -26.47 0.26 -4.04
C GLU A 283 -26.88 0.49 -5.51
N GLY A 284 -26.39 -0.38 -6.41
CA GLY A 284 -26.75 -0.38 -7.84
C GLY A 284 -28.19 -0.85 -8.02
N THR A 285 -29.13 0.08 -7.74
CA THR A 285 -30.47 -0.21 -7.19
C THR A 285 -30.41 -0.91 -5.83
N ARG A 286 -31.51 -0.86 -5.06
CA ARG A 286 -31.55 -1.47 -3.72
C ARG A 286 -31.67 -3.00 -3.73
N ASP A 287 -31.87 -3.58 -4.91
CA ASP A 287 -32.46 -4.91 -5.04
C ASP A 287 -31.43 -6.01 -5.37
N THR A 288 -30.14 -5.66 -5.50
CA THR A 288 -29.03 -6.61 -5.65
C THR A 288 -28.23 -6.78 -4.33
N ALA A 289 -28.86 -7.45 -3.37
CA ALA A 289 -28.33 -7.66 -2.02
C ALA A 289 -26.84 -8.09 -1.90
N PRO A 290 -26.26 -8.95 -2.78
CA PRO A 290 -24.87 -9.39 -2.66
C PRO A 290 -23.82 -8.27 -2.64
N ALA A 291 -24.01 -7.21 -3.45
CA ALA A 291 -23.08 -6.09 -3.50
C ALA A 291 -23.10 -5.29 -2.18
N ALA A 292 -24.28 -5.12 -1.59
CA ALA A 292 -24.45 -4.45 -0.31
C ALA A 292 -23.92 -5.27 0.88
N SER A 293 -23.86 -6.60 0.81
CA SER A 293 -23.17 -7.42 1.81
C SER A 293 -21.65 -7.36 1.66
N GLU A 294 -21.12 -7.51 0.44
CA GLU A 294 -19.68 -7.47 0.20
C GLU A 294 -19.08 -6.10 0.56
N LYS A 295 -19.75 -5.00 0.18
CA LYS A 295 -19.32 -3.65 0.57
C LYS A 295 -19.32 -3.45 2.10
N ARG A 296 -20.27 -4.07 2.82
CA ARG A 296 -20.28 -4.07 4.31
C ARG A 296 -19.16 -4.90 4.92
N GLN A 297 -18.75 -6.00 4.29
CA GLN A 297 -17.59 -6.79 4.73
C GLN A 297 -16.27 -6.03 4.48
N ILE A 298 -16.13 -5.33 3.35
CA ILE A 298 -14.92 -4.55 3.02
C ILE A 298 -14.82 -3.25 3.85
N CYS A 299 -15.94 -2.55 4.03
CA CYS A 299 -15.98 -1.19 4.58
C CYS A 299 -16.62 -1.08 5.98
N GLY A 300 -17.08 -2.16 6.61
CA GLY A 300 -17.96 -2.10 7.79
C GLY A 300 -17.41 -1.30 8.97
N ALA A 301 -16.20 -1.63 9.44
CA ALA A 301 -15.52 -0.90 10.52
C ALA A 301 -15.17 0.55 10.13
N PHE A 302 -14.93 0.81 8.84
CA PHE A 302 -14.63 2.14 8.31
C PHE A 302 -15.90 3.02 8.23
N TRP A 303 -17.05 2.45 7.83
CA TRP A 303 -18.35 3.12 7.76
C TRP A 303 -18.87 3.61 9.11
N ALA A 304 -18.54 2.93 10.21
CA ALA A 304 -18.85 3.40 11.55
C ALA A 304 -18.18 4.76 11.90
N ALA A 305 -17.09 5.10 11.21
CA ALA A 305 -16.35 6.35 11.38
C ALA A 305 -16.62 7.42 10.28
N VAL A 306 -17.37 7.09 9.23
CA VAL A 306 -17.72 8.06 8.16
C VAL A 306 -18.73 9.08 8.71
N PRO A 307 -18.45 10.41 8.65
CA PRO A 307 -19.41 11.42 9.06
C PRO A 307 -20.70 11.35 8.23
N LYS A 308 -21.86 11.37 8.92
CA LYS A 308 -23.17 11.36 8.24
C LYS A 308 -23.30 12.61 7.35
N GLY A 309 -23.59 12.40 6.06
CA GLY A 309 -23.68 13.48 5.08
C GLY A 309 -22.36 13.88 4.41
N SER A 310 -21.25 13.17 4.67
CA SER A 310 -20.03 13.31 3.88
C SER A 310 -20.32 13.10 2.39
N LYS A 311 -20.28 14.18 1.61
CA LYS A 311 -20.37 14.10 0.15
C LYS A 311 -19.19 13.31 -0.40
N CYS A 312 -19.44 12.49 -1.41
CA CYS A 312 -18.40 11.96 -2.26
C CYS A 312 -17.59 13.14 -2.83
N THR A 313 -16.28 13.18 -2.57
CA THR A 313 -15.37 14.19 -3.13
C THR A 313 -14.26 13.45 -3.86
N ILE A 314 -14.30 13.57 -5.18
CA ILE A 314 -13.45 12.86 -6.12
C ILE A 314 -12.24 13.74 -6.40
N LEU A 315 -11.05 13.13 -6.41
CA LEU A 315 -9.77 13.81 -6.71
C LEU A 315 -9.63 14.16 -8.19
#